data_AF-A0A8T5GX55-F1
#
_entry.id   AF-A0A8T5GX55-F1
#
_cell.length_a   1.000
_cell.length_b   1.000
_cell.length_c   1.000
_cell.angle_alpha   90.00
_cell.angle_beta   90.00
_cell.angle_gamma   90.00
#
_symmetry.space_group_name_H-M   'P 1'
#
loop_
_entity.id
_entity.type
_entity.pdbx_description
1 polymer ?
#
loop_
_entity_poly.entity_id
_entity_poly.type
_entity_poly.pdbx_seq_one_letter_code
_entity_poly.pdbx_strand_id
1 'polypeptide(L)'
;MRNQRTKVLLLLIVLVASTTFSAAEPGGNGDGMRDMQCGGACHGDAGQNATSLLTLSIEYPEHVWVGQPAEVRIVVEGVDVAHDEQLIGLFLLSSTNANGDTPLEDGWEILSNGQGGSGNYVERSTDGTGSILEHTWVLRPDAIGAKTLYAAVHHADASGPSQGRPFFGASQGFEVNVESVPEDLARIHEDFTPTTAREVGEDLTVLLHTKYTDAAQVEWRTEDGAIVQITANSTESNYWQFTLPAAIAPSTIEWRATLSGEGPSQTTPWFAVSAQITPEEVDALPIYLQGLAMGLVLFGAVLALQRPTGQTDDLLKIYDETPTIEALQPTEDAGESQPSIAPLPEGGLPPGWTDEQWQWYGHEYLAGTYGDGPQ
;
A
#
# COMPACT_ATOMS: atom_id res chain seq x y z
N MET A 1 -2.73 28.36 -30.70
CA MET A 1 -2.51 28.21 -29.25
C MET A 1 -3.80 28.12 -28.42
N ARG A 2 -4.83 28.95 -28.66
CA ARG A 2 -6.10 28.94 -27.88
C ARG A 2 -6.86 27.59 -27.93
N ASN A 3 -7.05 27.00 -29.12
CA ASN A 3 -7.72 25.70 -29.27
C ASN A 3 -7.01 24.52 -28.59
N GLN A 4 -5.69 24.57 -28.44
CA GLN A 4 -4.93 23.47 -27.84
C GLN A 4 -5.05 23.48 -26.30
N ARG A 5 -5.09 24.68 -25.71
CA ARG A 5 -5.38 24.87 -24.28
C ARG A 5 -6.81 24.47 -23.93
N THR A 6 -7.79 24.81 -24.78
CA THR A 6 -9.19 24.38 -24.58
C THR A 6 -9.33 22.86 -24.69
N LYS A 7 -8.61 22.21 -25.62
CA LYS A 7 -8.59 20.74 -25.72
C LYS A 7 -7.93 20.07 -24.52
N VAL A 8 -6.80 20.59 -24.02
CA VAL A 8 -6.14 20.08 -22.81
C VAL A 8 -7.00 20.30 -21.57
N LEU A 9 -7.66 21.46 -21.44
CA LEU A 9 -8.59 21.72 -20.34
C LEU A 9 -9.81 20.79 -20.40
N LEU A 10 -10.38 20.57 -21.59
CA LEU A 10 -11.47 19.59 -21.77
C LEU A 10 -11.01 18.17 -21.46
N LEU A 11 -9.80 17.78 -21.87
CA LEU A 11 -9.22 16.48 -21.52
C LEU A 11 -9.05 16.34 -20.01
N LEU A 12 -8.55 17.37 -19.32
CA LEU A 12 -8.41 17.38 -17.87
C LEU A 12 -9.77 17.34 -17.16
N ILE A 13 -10.77 18.09 -17.66
CA ILE A 13 -12.14 18.03 -17.13
C ILE A 13 -12.76 16.66 -17.33
N VAL A 14 -12.55 16.02 -18.49
CA VAL A 14 -13.03 14.65 -18.75
C VAL A 14 -12.30 13.65 -17.86
N LEU A 15 -10.98 13.78 -17.67
CA LEU A 15 -10.19 12.93 -16.77
C LEU A 15 -10.62 13.06 -15.31
N VAL A 16 -10.88 14.29 -14.84
CA VAL A 16 -11.41 14.57 -13.50
C VAL A 16 -12.88 14.15 -13.38
N ALA A 17 -13.68 14.24 -14.43
CA ALA A 17 -15.07 13.75 -14.43
C ALA A 17 -15.15 12.21 -14.56
N SER A 18 -14.08 11.56 -15.00
CA SER A 18 -13.95 10.10 -15.04
C SER A 18 -13.32 9.49 -13.79
N THR A 19 -12.92 10.30 -12.80
CA THR A 19 -12.58 9.75 -11.48
C THR A 19 -13.87 9.35 -10.80
N THR A 20 -14.03 8.05 -10.54
CA THR A 20 -15.10 7.53 -9.69
C THR A 20 -14.93 8.14 -8.30
N PHE A 21 -15.88 8.98 -7.89
CA PHE A 21 -15.97 9.37 -6.50
C PHE A 21 -16.58 8.20 -5.72
N SER A 22 -15.88 7.73 -4.69
CA SER A 22 -16.43 6.85 -3.66
C SER A 22 -16.97 5.51 -4.18
N ALA A 23 -16.08 4.65 -4.66
CA ALA A 23 -16.40 3.24 -4.90
C ALA A 23 -15.49 2.37 -4.04
N ALA A 24 -16.04 1.29 -3.48
CA ALA A 24 -15.22 0.22 -2.95
C ALA A 24 -14.45 -0.48 -4.09
N GLU A 25 -13.30 -1.07 -3.78
CA GLU A 25 -12.57 -1.91 -4.73
C GLU A 25 -13.35 -3.22 -4.92
N PRO A 26 -14.04 -3.43 -6.06
CA PRO A 26 -14.98 -4.53 -6.19
C PRO A 26 -14.24 -5.88 -6.17
N GLY A 27 -13.01 -5.94 -6.67
CA GLY A 27 -12.23 -7.17 -6.75
C GLY A 27 -11.47 -7.56 -5.48
N GLY A 28 -11.57 -6.80 -4.39
CA GLY A 28 -10.74 -7.00 -3.21
C GLY A 28 -9.25 -6.69 -3.45
N ASN A 29 -8.42 -6.90 -2.44
CA ASN A 29 -6.96 -6.75 -2.46
C ASN A 29 -6.21 -8.01 -2.01
N GLY A 30 -6.94 -9.09 -1.73
CA GLY A 30 -6.40 -10.37 -1.29
C GLY A 30 -5.92 -10.39 0.17
N ASP A 31 -5.75 -11.61 0.66
CA ASP A 31 -5.27 -11.90 2.01
C ASP A 31 -3.91 -11.26 2.33
N GLY A 32 -3.69 -10.92 3.60
CA GLY A 32 -2.37 -10.46 4.02
C GLY A 32 -2.30 -9.91 5.43
N MET A 33 -1.14 -9.32 5.75
CA MET A 33 -0.96 -8.49 6.93
C MET A 33 -1.37 -7.06 6.59
N ARG A 34 -2.35 -6.52 7.32
CA ARG A 34 -2.96 -5.22 7.07
C ARG A 34 -3.36 -4.55 8.39
N ASP A 35 -3.07 -3.27 8.50
CA ASP A 35 -3.71 -2.42 9.48
C ASP A 35 -5.19 -2.23 9.15
N MET A 36 -6.01 -1.94 10.15
CA MET A 36 -7.45 -1.71 10.00
C MET A 36 -7.78 -0.62 8.97
N GLN A 37 -6.97 0.45 8.90
CA GLN A 37 -7.08 1.48 7.86
C GLN A 37 -5.93 1.37 6.87
N CYS A 38 -6.00 0.37 6.00
CA CYS A 38 -5.07 0.18 4.89
C CYS A 38 -5.17 1.23 3.76
N GLY A 39 -5.69 2.43 4.03
CA GLY A 39 -5.57 3.62 3.15
C GLY A 39 -6.10 3.46 1.72
N GLY A 40 -7.21 2.75 1.52
CA GLY A 40 -7.72 2.43 0.19
C GLY A 40 -7.30 1.07 -0.35
N ALA A 41 -6.20 0.51 0.15
CA ALA A 41 -5.59 -0.72 -0.37
C ALA A 41 -6.24 -2.03 0.13
N CYS A 42 -7.41 -1.98 0.78
CA CYS A 42 -8.22 -3.18 1.01
C CYS A 42 -9.62 -3.06 0.46
N HIS A 43 -10.24 -1.88 0.57
CA HIS A 43 -11.68 -1.78 0.29
C HIS A 43 -12.14 -0.38 -0.12
N GLY A 44 -11.45 0.68 0.32
CA GLY A 44 -11.78 2.06 -0.02
C GLY A 44 -11.10 3.04 0.92
N ASP A 45 -11.18 4.33 0.63
CA ASP A 45 -10.67 5.38 1.52
C ASP A 45 -11.41 5.34 2.86
N ALA A 46 -10.66 5.18 3.96
CA ALA A 46 -11.21 5.08 5.31
C ALA A 46 -12.10 6.29 5.68
N GLY A 47 -11.83 7.47 5.13
CA GLY A 47 -12.64 8.67 5.36
C GLY A 47 -14.05 8.61 4.73
N GLN A 48 -14.32 7.60 3.91
CA GLN A 48 -15.56 7.44 3.14
C GLN A 48 -16.41 6.24 3.63
N ASN A 49 -15.88 5.45 4.56
CA ASN A 49 -16.54 4.28 5.09
C ASN A 49 -17.87 4.64 5.77
N ALA A 50 -18.94 3.99 5.35
CA ALA A 50 -20.17 3.94 6.12
C ALA A 50 -20.04 2.90 7.25
N THR A 51 -20.90 3.00 8.26
CA THR A 51 -20.96 1.99 9.33
C THR A 51 -21.66 0.73 8.84
N SER A 52 -20.98 -0.40 8.94
CA SER A 52 -21.55 -1.73 8.71
C SER A 52 -22.59 -2.07 9.79
N LEU A 53 -23.67 -2.75 9.39
CA LEU A 53 -24.69 -3.27 10.30
C LEU A 53 -24.46 -4.73 10.70
N LEU A 54 -23.38 -5.36 10.20
CA LEU A 54 -23.02 -6.73 10.54
C LEU A 54 -22.66 -6.83 12.03
N THR A 55 -23.11 -7.90 12.67
CA THR A 55 -22.74 -8.19 14.07
C THR A 55 -21.50 -9.06 14.08
N LEU A 56 -20.53 -8.71 14.93
CA LEU A 56 -19.23 -9.36 14.99
C LEU A 56 -18.98 -9.88 16.40
N SER A 57 -18.60 -11.14 16.51
CA SER A 57 -18.14 -11.76 17.75
C SER A 57 -16.87 -12.59 17.54
N ILE A 58 -16.17 -12.86 18.64
CA ILE A 58 -14.98 -13.70 18.67
C ILE A 58 -15.23 -14.87 19.63
N GLU A 59 -14.89 -16.07 19.18
CA GLU A 59 -14.90 -17.29 19.96
C GLU A 59 -13.46 -17.84 20.06
N TYR A 60 -13.05 -18.23 21.26
CA TYR A 60 -11.74 -18.80 21.54
C TYR A 60 -11.85 -19.89 22.63
N PRO A 61 -10.86 -20.79 22.75
CA PRO A 61 -10.85 -21.83 23.77
C PRO A 61 -10.95 -21.28 25.20
N GLU A 62 -11.51 -22.09 26.10
CA GLU A 62 -11.59 -21.76 27.53
C GLU A 62 -10.22 -21.46 28.15
N HIS A 63 -9.18 -22.19 27.72
CA HIS A 63 -7.81 -21.98 28.14
C HIS A 63 -6.92 -21.61 26.95
N VAL A 64 -6.20 -20.50 27.10
CA VAL A 64 -5.15 -20.08 26.16
C VAL A 64 -3.84 -20.02 26.93
N TRP A 65 -2.87 -20.84 26.55
CA TRP A 65 -1.59 -20.91 27.24
C TRP A 65 -0.48 -20.19 26.46
N VAL A 66 0.41 -19.52 27.20
CA VAL A 66 1.60 -18.90 26.63
C VAL A 66 2.42 -19.89 25.80
N GLY A 67 2.84 -19.47 24.60
CA GLY A 67 3.62 -20.27 23.67
C GLY A 67 2.87 -21.42 23.00
N GLN A 68 1.57 -21.60 23.25
CA GLN A 68 0.76 -22.67 22.66
C GLN A 68 -0.21 -22.14 21.59
N PRO A 69 -0.41 -22.87 20.48
CA PRO A 69 -1.42 -22.53 19.49
C PRO A 69 -2.84 -22.56 20.07
N ALA A 70 -3.66 -21.56 19.74
CA ALA A 70 -5.08 -21.47 20.08
C ALA A 70 -5.90 -21.04 18.86
N GLU A 71 -7.11 -21.59 18.73
CA GLU A 71 -8.08 -21.16 17.71
C GLU A 71 -8.72 -19.83 18.11
N VAL A 72 -8.84 -18.92 17.16
CA VAL A 72 -9.65 -17.71 17.31
C VAL A 72 -10.59 -17.63 16.12
N ARG A 73 -11.87 -17.85 16.37
CA ARG A 73 -12.92 -17.82 15.35
C ARG A 73 -13.68 -16.52 15.44
N ILE A 74 -13.78 -15.81 14.32
CA ILE A 74 -14.69 -14.68 14.14
C ILE A 74 -16.00 -15.21 13.58
N VAL A 75 -17.11 -14.76 14.17
CA VAL A 75 -18.46 -15.02 13.67
C VAL A 75 -19.07 -13.69 13.21
N VAL A 76 -19.52 -13.66 11.96
CA VAL A 76 -20.14 -12.50 11.33
C VAL A 76 -21.59 -12.82 11.03
N GLU A 77 -22.52 -12.08 11.62
CA GLU A 77 -23.96 -12.26 11.41
C GLU A 77 -24.56 -11.12 10.56
N GLY A 78 -25.57 -11.45 9.74
CA GLY A 78 -26.26 -10.53 8.84
C GLY A 78 -25.70 -10.50 7.41
N VAL A 79 -25.01 -11.57 6.99
CA VAL A 79 -24.30 -11.68 5.70
C VAL A 79 -25.22 -12.08 4.53
N ASP A 80 -26.53 -12.18 4.76
CA ASP A 80 -27.57 -12.53 3.79
C ASP A 80 -27.91 -11.38 2.80
N VAL A 81 -27.10 -10.33 2.80
CA VAL A 81 -27.16 -9.23 1.84
C VAL A 81 -26.19 -9.52 0.69
N ALA A 82 -26.57 -9.10 -0.52
CA ALA A 82 -25.68 -9.23 -1.67
C ALA A 82 -24.55 -8.19 -1.60
N HIS A 83 -23.30 -8.67 -1.51
CA HIS A 83 -22.09 -7.84 -1.49
C HIS A 83 -21.44 -7.74 -2.88
N ASP A 84 -20.71 -6.65 -3.15
CA ASP A 84 -19.94 -6.45 -4.37
C ASP A 84 -18.94 -7.60 -4.57
N GLU A 85 -18.96 -8.18 -5.79
CA GLU A 85 -18.25 -9.41 -6.15
C GLU A 85 -18.43 -10.56 -5.14
N GLN A 86 -19.49 -10.51 -4.32
CA GLN A 86 -19.73 -11.47 -3.25
C GLN A 86 -18.60 -11.52 -2.21
N LEU A 87 -17.82 -10.45 -2.02
CA LEU A 87 -16.65 -10.45 -1.14
C LEU A 87 -16.86 -9.66 0.15
N ILE A 88 -16.38 -10.24 1.26
CA ILE A 88 -16.24 -9.59 2.56
C ILE A 88 -14.80 -9.75 3.03
N GLY A 89 -14.14 -8.64 3.32
CA GLY A 89 -12.85 -8.61 4.01
C GLY A 89 -13.04 -8.74 5.51
N LEU A 90 -12.31 -9.65 6.15
CA LEU A 90 -12.32 -9.88 7.59
C LEU A 90 -10.95 -9.55 8.18
N PHE A 91 -10.94 -8.84 9.30
CA PHE A 91 -9.75 -8.52 10.07
C PHE A 91 -9.84 -9.13 11.46
N LEU A 92 -8.71 -9.67 11.90
CA LEU A 92 -8.40 -9.87 13.31
C LEU A 92 -7.40 -8.79 13.74
N LEU A 93 -7.72 -8.06 14.80
CA LEU A 93 -6.96 -6.89 15.25
C LEU A 93 -6.67 -6.96 16.76
N SER A 94 -5.63 -6.28 17.22
CA SER A 94 -5.29 -6.07 18.64
C SER A 94 -5.82 -4.74 19.18
N SER A 95 -6.10 -3.77 18.31
CA SER A 95 -6.71 -2.49 18.68
C SER A 95 -7.57 -1.94 17.54
N THR A 96 -8.20 -0.78 17.75
CA THR A 96 -8.94 -0.05 16.71
C THR A 96 -8.27 1.30 16.39
N ASN A 97 -6.96 1.40 16.64
CA ASN A 97 -6.18 2.62 16.46
C ASN A 97 -5.83 2.93 15.00
N ALA A 98 -6.26 2.09 14.05
CA ALA A 98 -6.10 2.23 12.61
C ALA A 98 -4.69 2.05 12.06
N ASN A 99 -3.70 2.02 12.92
CA ASN A 99 -2.31 1.80 12.60
C ASN A 99 -1.66 1.12 13.79
N GLY A 100 -0.85 0.12 13.50
CA GLY A 100 -0.21 -0.66 14.52
C GLY A 100 -1.19 -1.49 15.34
N ASP A 101 -2.19 -2.05 14.65
CA ASP A 101 -3.35 -2.69 15.26
C ASP A 101 -3.48 -4.17 14.91
N THR A 102 -2.39 -4.77 14.41
CA THR A 102 -2.35 -6.20 14.12
C THR A 102 -2.07 -7.01 15.39
N PRO A 103 -2.50 -8.29 15.47
CA PRO A 103 -2.18 -9.17 16.60
C PRO A 103 -0.67 -9.30 16.85
N LEU A 104 0.16 -9.21 15.81
CA LEU A 104 1.63 -9.24 15.91
C LEU A 104 2.18 -8.16 16.83
N GLU A 105 1.54 -7.00 16.87
CA GLU A 105 2.01 -5.85 17.64
C GLU A 105 1.62 -5.90 19.11
N ASP A 106 0.70 -6.80 19.46
CA ASP A 106 0.31 -7.11 20.84
C ASP A 106 0.79 -8.51 21.26
N GLY A 107 1.88 -8.98 20.67
CA GLY A 107 2.56 -10.21 21.10
C GLY A 107 1.81 -11.51 20.78
N TRP A 108 1.04 -11.52 19.70
CA TRP A 108 0.54 -12.76 19.10
C TRP A 108 1.37 -13.12 17.87
N GLU A 109 1.69 -14.38 17.68
CA GLU A 109 2.13 -14.91 16.39
C GLU A 109 0.92 -15.48 15.66
N ILE A 110 0.72 -15.13 14.39
CA ILE A 110 -0.33 -15.71 13.54
C ILE A 110 0.26 -16.93 12.84
N LEU A 111 -0.09 -18.12 13.29
CA LEU A 111 0.41 -19.38 12.74
C LEU A 111 -0.35 -19.81 11.48
N SER A 112 -1.61 -19.43 11.37
CA SER A 112 -2.46 -19.70 10.20
C SER A 112 -3.60 -18.70 10.13
N ASN A 113 -3.91 -18.24 8.91
CA ASN A 113 -5.08 -17.44 8.59
C ASN A 113 -6.23 -18.28 8.00
N GLY A 114 -6.21 -19.61 8.13
CA GLY A 114 -7.26 -20.48 7.56
C GLY A 114 -7.28 -20.59 6.02
N GLN A 115 -6.49 -19.80 5.29
CA GLN A 115 -6.48 -19.73 3.81
C GLN A 115 -5.10 -19.94 3.18
N GLY A 116 -4.12 -20.35 3.98
CA GLY A 116 -2.78 -20.70 3.52
C GLY A 116 -1.69 -19.66 3.75
N GLY A 117 -2.03 -18.55 4.41
CA GLY A 117 -1.09 -17.56 4.88
C GLY A 117 -1.05 -17.44 6.40
N SER A 118 -0.36 -16.40 6.85
CA SER A 118 -0.22 -15.99 8.26
C SER A 118 -0.67 -14.53 8.45
N GLY A 119 -1.58 -14.07 7.59
CA GLY A 119 -2.12 -12.71 7.61
C GLY A 119 -3.22 -12.50 8.65
N ASN A 120 -3.38 -11.28 9.13
CA ASN A 120 -4.51 -10.90 10.00
C ASN A 120 -5.76 -10.45 9.20
N TYR A 121 -5.62 -10.29 7.88
CA TYR A 121 -6.70 -9.95 6.96
C TYR A 121 -6.92 -11.08 5.95
N VAL A 122 -8.18 -11.43 5.73
CA VAL A 122 -8.60 -12.40 4.72
C VAL A 122 -9.84 -11.93 3.98
N GLU A 123 -9.99 -12.37 2.74
CA GLU A 123 -11.21 -12.15 1.96
C GLU A 123 -12.04 -13.44 1.90
N ARG A 124 -13.35 -13.29 2.07
CA ARG A 124 -14.31 -14.39 2.06
C ARG A 124 -15.37 -14.12 1.02
N SER A 125 -15.57 -15.09 0.14
CA SER A 125 -16.73 -15.12 -0.74
C SER A 125 -17.98 -15.52 0.04
N THR A 126 -19.10 -14.88 -0.27
CA THR A 126 -20.43 -15.18 0.26
C THR A 126 -21.41 -15.34 -0.89
N ASP A 127 -22.22 -16.40 -0.87
CA ASP A 127 -23.26 -16.58 -1.89
C ASP A 127 -24.48 -15.66 -1.66
N GLY A 128 -24.47 -14.85 -0.58
CA GLY A 128 -25.56 -13.95 -0.20
C GLY A 128 -26.81 -14.68 0.31
N THR A 129 -26.72 -15.99 0.59
CA THR A 129 -27.85 -16.80 1.08
C THR A 129 -27.68 -17.23 2.54
N GLY A 130 -26.45 -17.22 3.05
CA GLY A 130 -26.14 -17.48 4.44
C GLY A 130 -26.18 -16.22 5.30
N SER A 131 -26.86 -16.28 6.45
CA SER A 131 -26.87 -15.17 7.41
C SER A 131 -25.63 -15.12 8.30
N ILE A 132 -24.82 -16.18 8.32
CA ILE A 132 -23.64 -16.31 9.19
C ILE A 132 -22.43 -16.70 8.34
N LEU A 133 -21.33 -15.98 8.55
CA LEU A 133 -20.01 -16.29 8.01
C LEU A 133 -19.04 -16.50 9.17
N GLU A 134 -18.31 -17.60 9.15
CA GLU A 134 -17.29 -17.92 10.15
C GLU A 134 -15.90 -17.96 9.52
N HIS A 135 -14.90 -17.53 10.27
CA HIS A 135 -13.50 -17.66 9.87
C HIS A 135 -12.59 -17.85 11.08
N THR A 136 -11.60 -18.73 10.95
CA THR A 136 -10.73 -19.13 12.08
C THR A 136 -9.28 -18.84 11.77
N TRP A 137 -8.63 -18.14 12.72
CA TRP A 137 -7.18 -18.02 12.80
C TRP A 137 -6.62 -18.98 13.85
N VAL A 138 -5.35 -19.35 13.68
CA VAL A 138 -4.58 -20.01 14.74
C VAL A 138 -3.51 -19.06 15.22
N LEU A 139 -3.58 -18.67 16.49
CA LEU A 139 -2.66 -17.72 17.12
C LEU A 139 -1.82 -18.38 18.20
N ARG A 140 -0.64 -17.82 18.48
CA ARG A 140 0.20 -18.19 19.63
C ARG A 140 0.60 -16.94 20.42
N PRO A 141 0.28 -16.84 21.71
CA PRO A 141 0.69 -15.68 22.52
C PRO A 141 2.11 -15.82 23.06
N ASP A 142 2.83 -14.70 23.17
CA ASP A 142 4.22 -14.64 23.64
C ASP A 142 4.38 -14.47 25.16
N ALA A 143 3.34 -13.98 25.84
CA ALA A 143 3.37 -13.62 27.26
C ALA A 143 2.05 -13.92 27.97
N ILE A 144 2.16 -14.21 29.26
CA ILE A 144 1.03 -14.37 30.20
C ILE A 144 0.38 -13.00 30.45
N GLY A 145 -0.95 -12.98 30.54
CA GLY A 145 -1.73 -11.79 30.86
C GLY A 145 -2.94 -11.60 29.95
N ALA A 146 -3.74 -10.58 30.25
CA ALA A 146 -4.86 -10.19 29.41
C ALA A 146 -4.36 -9.51 28.13
N LYS A 147 -4.82 -10.00 26.98
CA LYS A 147 -4.63 -9.40 25.65
C LYS A 147 -6.01 -9.16 25.04
N THR A 148 -6.18 -8.12 24.23
CA THR A 148 -7.48 -7.79 23.64
C THR A 148 -7.48 -8.09 22.14
N LEU A 149 -8.55 -8.68 21.64
CA LEU A 149 -8.77 -8.90 20.22
C LEU A 149 -10.05 -8.19 19.75
N TYR A 150 -10.04 -7.73 18.50
CA TYR A 150 -11.18 -7.14 17.81
C TYR A 150 -11.38 -7.85 16.48
N ALA A 151 -12.65 -8.06 16.12
CA ALA A 151 -13.05 -8.48 14.80
C ALA A 151 -13.48 -7.25 14.02
N ALA A 152 -13.07 -7.12 12.77
CA ALA A 152 -13.55 -6.05 11.91
C ALA A 152 -13.82 -6.54 10.48
N VAL A 153 -14.65 -5.80 9.76
CA VAL A 153 -15.09 -6.16 8.42
C VAL A 153 -15.05 -4.98 7.47
N HIS A 154 -14.71 -5.28 6.22
CA HIS A 154 -14.88 -4.41 5.07
C HIS A 154 -15.76 -5.09 4.03
N HIS A 155 -16.78 -4.39 3.52
CA HIS A 155 -17.64 -4.89 2.45
C HIS A 155 -18.36 -3.74 1.75
N ALA A 156 -18.90 -3.99 0.55
CA ALA A 156 -19.76 -3.06 -0.15
C ALA A 156 -20.99 -3.80 -0.67
N ASP A 157 -22.10 -3.09 -0.83
CA ASP A 157 -23.34 -3.68 -1.34
C ASP A 157 -23.32 -3.75 -2.88
N ALA A 158 -23.66 -4.91 -3.45
CA ALA A 158 -23.75 -5.07 -4.91
C ALA A 158 -24.96 -4.38 -5.55
N SER A 159 -25.94 -3.96 -4.73
CA SER A 159 -27.20 -3.44 -5.21
C SER A 159 -27.87 -2.54 -4.18
N GLY A 160 -28.92 -1.83 -4.62
CA GLY A 160 -29.69 -0.95 -3.75
C GLY A 160 -29.11 0.46 -3.63
N PRO A 161 -29.65 1.29 -2.70
CA PRO A 161 -29.28 2.70 -2.59
C PRO A 161 -27.85 2.94 -2.09
N SER A 162 -27.20 1.89 -1.56
CA SER A 162 -25.84 1.91 -1.05
C SER A 162 -24.84 1.23 -1.99
N GLN A 163 -25.24 0.92 -3.23
CA GLN A 163 -24.40 0.18 -4.18
C GLN A 163 -23.00 0.79 -4.32
N GLY A 164 -21.96 -0.05 -4.25
CA GLY A 164 -20.56 0.38 -4.41
C GLY A 164 -19.99 1.18 -3.25
N ARG A 165 -20.78 1.46 -2.20
CA ARG A 165 -20.32 2.24 -1.04
C ARG A 165 -19.49 1.36 -0.11
N PRO A 166 -18.31 1.82 0.36
CA PRO A 166 -17.54 1.06 1.32
C PRO A 166 -18.17 1.10 2.71
N PHE A 167 -18.26 -0.05 3.36
CA PHE A 167 -18.73 -0.21 4.74
C PHE A 167 -17.62 -0.78 5.60
N PHE A 168 -17.53 -0.26 6.83
CA PHE A 168 -16.65 -0.77 7.87
C PHE A 168 -17.41 -1.00 9.16
N GLY A 169 -17.12 -2.12 9.82
CA GLY A 169 -17.59 -2.40 11.17
C GLY A 169 -16.48 -3.02 11.99
N ALA A 170 -16.45 -2.72 13.28
CA ALA A 170 -15.58 -3.36 14.25
C ALA A 170 -16.39 -3.79 15.47
N SER A 171 -16.01 -4.90 16.07
CA SER A 171 -16.59 -5.40 17.31
C SER A 171 -16.16 -4.55 18.50
N GLN A 172 -16.76 -4.81 19.65
CA GLN A 172 -16.12 -4.47 20.93
C GLN A 172 -14.85 -5.30 21.14
N GLY A 173 -14.01 -4.90 22.09
CA GLY A 173 -12.82 -5.66 22.46
C GLY A 173 -13.17 -6.92 23.24
N PHE A 174 -12.58 -8.04 22.86
CA PHE A 174 -12.67 -9.32 23.55
C PHE A 174 -11.36 -9.57 24.30
N GLU A 175 -11.44 -9.67 25.62
CA GLU A 175 -10.29 -9.92 26.48
C GLU A 175 -9.98 -11.42 26.56
N VAL A 176 -8.82 -11.82 26.06
CA VAL A 176 -8.28 -13.17 26.14
C VAL A 176 -7.25 -13.21 27.26
N ASN A 177 -7.51 -14.02 28.29
CA ASN A 177 -6.57 -14.22 29.39
C ASN A 177 -5.58 -15.34 29.05
N VAL A 178 -4.32 -14.97 28.85
CA VAL A 178 -3.24 -15.94 28.58
C VAL A 178 -2.68 -16.46 29.90
N GLU A 179 -2.67 -17.78 30.06
CA GLU A 179 -2.29 -18.49 31.27
C GLU A 179 -0.92 -19.17 31.14
N SER A 180 -0.34 -19.55 32.27
CA SER A 180 0.84 -20.42 32.30
C SER A 180 0.48 -21.83 31.84
N VAL A 181 1.37 -22.47 31.08
CA VAL A 181 1.22 -23.88 30.69
C VAL A 181 1.27 -24.78 31.95
N PRO A 182 0.31 -25.69 32.15
CA PRO A 182 0.36 -26.69 33.21
C PRO A 182 1.62 -27.56 33.14
N GLU A 183 2.09 -28.02 34.31
CA GLU A 183 3.19 -28.98 34.40
C GLU A 183 2.84 -30.28 33.67
N ASP A 184 3.83 -30.85 32.97
CA ASP A 184 3.73 -32.10 32.20
C ASP A 184 2.59 -32.18 31.16
N LEU A 185 1.96 -31.06 30.79
CA LEU A 185 0.97 -31.01 29.71
C LEU A 185 1.59 -31.53 28.40
N ALA A 186 1.00 -32.60 27.84
CA ALA A 186 1.35 -33.12 26.52
C ALA A 186 0.95 -32.08 25.46
N ARG A 187 1.93 -31.53 24.75
CA ARG A 187 1.71 -30.31 23.95
C ARG A 187 2.59 -30.20 22.73
N ILE A 188 2.25 -29.27 21.85
CA ILE A 188 3.12 -28.87 20.73
C ILE A 188 4.33 -28.09 21.29
N HIS A 189 5.51 -28.36 20.73
CA HIS A 189 6.70 -27.61 21.09
C HIS A 189 6.61 -26.17 20.57
N GLU A 190 7.13 -25.20 21.32
CA GLU A 190 7.00 -23.76 21.02
C GLU A 190 7.66 -23.33 19.71
N ASP A 191 8.61 -24.11 19.20
CA ASP A 191 9.30 -23.88 17.91
C ASP A 191 8.55 -24.41 16.69
N PHE A 192 7.46 -25.17 16.88
CA PHE A 192 6.75 -25.79 15.78
C PHE A 192 5.93 -24.75 15.02
N THR A 193 6.19 -24.58 13.73
CA THR A 193 5.36 -23.76 12.85
C THR A 193 4.62 -24.68 11.88
N PRO A 194 3.28 -24.65 11.83
CA PRO A 194 2.52 -25.46 10.89
C PRO A 194 2.74 -24.98 9.46
N THR A 195 2.86 -25.91 8.51
CA THR A 195 2.80 -25.58 7.09
C THR A 195 1.38 -25.15 6.75
N THR A 196 1.21 -23.96 6.16
CA THR A 196 -0.11 -23.40 5.82
C THR A 196 -0.48 -23.60 4.35
N ALA A 197 0.47 -23.82 3.45
CA ALA A 197 0.19 -23.95 2.02
C ALA A 197 1.00 -25.06 1.36
N ARG A 198 0.48 -25.58 0.25
CA ARG A 198 1.13 -26.54 -0.65
C ARG A 198 0.64 -26.38 -2.08
N GLU A 199 1.36 -26.96 -3.03
CA GLU A 199 0.90 -27.04 -4.41
C GLU A 199 -0.17 -28.11 -4.61
N VAL A 200 -1.08 -27.86 -5.56
CA VAL A 200 -2.01 -28.88 -6.04
C VAL A 200 -1.24 -30.05 -6.63
N GLY A 201 -1.63 -31.28 -6.26
CA GLY A 201 -0.99 -32.52 -6.70
C GLY A 201 0.12 -33.02 -5.77
N GLU A 202 0.50 -32.28 -4.73
CA GLU A 202 1.56 -32.66 -3.80
C GLU A 202 1.04 -33.21 -2.46
N ASP A 203 1.58 -34.36 -2.05
CA ASP A 203 1.44 -34.86 -0.68
C ASP A 203 2.22 -33.96 0.27
N LEU A 204 1.68 -33.72 1.47
CA LEU A 204 2.36 -32.94 2.51
C LEU A 204 2.76 -33.84 3.67
N THR A 205 4.06 -34.07 3.83
CA THR A 205 4.60 -34.72 5.02
C THR A 205 4.80 -33.71 6.14
N VAL A 206 4.10 -33.91 7.25
CA VAL A 206 4.21 -33.07 8.45
C VAL A 206 5.15 -33.73 9.45
N LEU A 207 6.09 -32.96 9.97
CA LEU A 207 6.98 -33.32 11.07
C LEU A 207 6.55 -32.57 12.33
N LEU A 208 5.71 -33.21 13.14
CA LEU A 208 5.16 -32.63 14.36
C LEU A 208 6.14 -32.80 15.53
N HIS A 209 6.57 -31.68 16.10
CA HIS A 209 7.44 -31.62 17.28
C HIS A 209 6.60 -31.30 18.53
N THR A 210 6.72 -32.14 19.55
CA THR A 210 5.90 -32.06 20.77
C THR A 210 6.75 -32.00 22.04
N LYS A 211 6.11 -31.95 23.20
CA LYS A 211 6.73 -32.08 24.53
C LYS A 211 5.83 -32.91 25.43
N TYR A 212 6.42 -33.72 26.31
CA TYR A 212 5.71 -34.58 27.26
C TYR A 212 4.67 -35.48 26.57
N THR A 213 4.97 -35.99 25.38
CA THR A 213 4.01 -36.75 24.56
C THR A 213 4.52 -38.17 24.31
N ASP A 214 3.72 -39.15 24.72
CA ASP A 214 3.97 -40.58 24.50
C ASP A 214 3.15 -41.15 23.33
N ALA A 215 2.04 -40.50 22.98
CA ALA A 215 1.23 -40.84 21.82
C ALA A 215 0.60 -39.59 21.17
N ALA A 216 0.60 -39.57 19.84
CA ALA A 216 -0.11 -38.58 19.04
C ALA A 216 -1.10 -39.28 18.09
N GLN A 217 -2.36 -38.87 18.15
CA GLN A 217 -3.38 -39.27 17.19
C GLN A 217 -3.71 -38.08 16.31
N VAL A 218 -3.66 -38.25 15.00
CA VAL A 218 -3.89 -37.17 14.05
C VAL A 218 -5.16 -37.45 13.27
N GLU A 219 -5.94 -36.41 13.06
CA GLU A 219 -7.11 -36.46 12.20
C GLU A 219 -7.15 -35.24 11.29
N TRP A 220 -7.77 -35.40 10.13
CA TRP A 220 -7.95 -34.36 9.15
C TRP A 220 -9.37 -34.35 8.60
N ARG A 221 -9.79 -33.21 8.07
CA ARG A 221 -11.07 -33.02 7.39
C ARG A 221 -10.93 -32.07 6.22
N THR A 222 -11.82 -32.20 5.25
CA THR A 222 -12.04 -31.22 4.18
C THR A 222 -13.30 -30.39 4.49
N GLU A 223 -13.63 -29.45 3.61
CA GLU A 223 -14.80 -28.57 3.73
C GLU A 223 -16.14 -29.32 3.88
N ASP A 224 -16.22 -30.56 3.40
CA ASP A 224 -17.36 -31.46 3.59
C ASP A 224 -17.54 -31.97 5.03
N GLY A 225 -16.57 -31.72 5.91
CA GLY A 225 -16.62 -31.96 7.35
C GLY A 225 -16.38 -33.41 7.79
N ALA A 226 -16.13 -34.33 6.86
CA ALA A 226 -15.84 -35.72 7.20
C ALA A 226 -14.45 -35.83 7.85
N ILE A 227 -14.40 -36.32 9.10
CA ILE A 227 -13.15 -36.48 9.85
C ILE A 227 -12.53 -37.86 9.54
N VAL A 228 -11.27 -37.85 9.13
CA VAL A 228 -10.47 -39.02 8.78
C VAL A 228 -9.25 -39.10 9.71
N GLN A 229 -9.05 -40.25 10.33
CA GLN A 229 -7.86 -40.49 11.16
C GLN A 229 -6.67 -40.92 10.30
N ILE A 230 -5.48 -40.45 10.68
CA ILE A 230 -4.21 -40.86 10.09
C ILE A 230 -3.22 -41.28 11.18
N THR A 231 -2.49 -42.36 10.91
CA THR A 231 -1.44 -42.83 11.82
C THR A 231 -0.25 -41.88 11.79
N ALA A 232 0.08 -41.31 12.94
CA ALA A 232 1.34 -40.60 13.15
C ALA A 232 2.41 -41.57 13.65
N ASN A 233 3.49 -41.71 12.89
CA ASN A 233 4.61 -42.59 13.25
C ASN A 233 5.63 -41.82 14.07
N SER A 234 6.03 -42.35 15.22
CA SER A 234 7.13 -41.76 15.98
C SER A 234 8.45 -42.01 15.26
N THR A 235 9.20 -40.95 14.99
CA THR A 235 10.57 -41.04 14.46
C THR A 235 11.60 -41.10 15.57
N GLU A 236 11.35 -40.35 16.65
CA GLU A 236 12.09 -40.35 17.90
C GLU A 236 11.20 -39.77 19.02
N SER A 237 11.74 -39.61 20.23
CA SER A 237 10.98 -39.08 21.37
C SER A 237 10.46 -37.67 21.07
N ASN A 238 9.15 -37.47 21.19
CA ASN A 238 8.44 -36.21 20.88
C ASN A 238 8.46 -35.76 19.41
N TYR A 239 8.81 -36.63 18.46
CA TYR A 239 8.70 -36.33 17.03
C TYR A 239 7.80 -37.33 16.34
N TRP A 240 6.85 -36.80 15.55
CA TRP A 240 5.81 -37.56 14.88
C TRP A 240 5.73 -37.19 13.42
N GLN A 241 5.58 -38.19 12.55
CA GLN A 241 5.47 -38.00 11.12
C GLN A 241 4.17 -38.59 10.58
N PHE A 242 3.45 -37.81 9.78
CA PHE A 242 2.28 -38.24 9.01
C PHE A 242 2.22 -37.50 7.68
N THR A 243 1.42 -38.00 6.72
CA THR A 243 1.33 -37.44 5.37
C THR A 243 -0.11 -37.11 5.02
N LEU A 244 -0.41 -35.85 4.75
CA LEU A 244 -1.70 -35.42 4.24
C LEU A 244 -1.77 -35.68 2.72
N PRO A 245 -2.88 -36.25 2.21
CA PRO A 245 -3.00 -36.64 0.81
C PRO A 245 -3.00 -35.43 -0.10
N ALA A 246 -2.44 -35.56 -1.30
CA ALA A 246 -2.47 -34.53 -2.33
C ALA A 246 -3.88 -34.06 -2.68
N ALA A 247 -4.03 -32.75 -2.88
CA ALA A 247 -5.26 -32.17 -3.42
C ALA A 247 -5.27 -32.30 -4.96
N ILE A 248 -6.41 -32.60 -5.54
CA ILE A 248 -6.59 -32.71 -7.01
C ILE A 248 -6.95 -31.36 -7.67
N ALA A 249 -7.35 -30.39 -6.87
CA ALA A 249 -7.75 -29.04 -7.25
C ALA A 249 -7.48 -28.10 -6.07
N PRO A 250 -7.54 -26.76 -6.26
CA PRO A 250 -7.43 -25.82 -5.15
C PRO A 250 -8.49 -26.11 -4.08
N SER A 251 -8.04 -26.27 -2.83
CA SER A 251 -8.91 -26.59 -1.69
C SER A 251 -8.18 -26.43 -0.36
N THR A 252 -8.93 -26.36 0.74
CA THR A 252 -8.37 -26.37 2.09
C THR A 252 -8.62 -27.71 2.75
N ILE A 253 -7.56 -28.26 3.37
CA ILE A 253 -7.64 -29.39 4.30
C ILE A 253 -7.26 -28.86 5.69
N GLU A 254 -7.98 -29.31 6.71
CA GLU A 254 -7.65 -28.99 8.10
C GLU A 254 -7.21 -30.24 8.82
N TRP A 255 -6.21 -30.15 9.68
CA TRP A 255 -5.77 -31.27 10.52
C TRP A 255 -5.54 -30.84 11.96
N ARG A 256 -5.70 -31.76 12.90
CA ARG A 256 -5.35 -31.55 14.31
C ARG A 256 -4.79 -32.82 14.92
N ALA A 257 -4.11 -32.67 16.05
CA ALA A 257 -3.59 -33.78 16.82
C ALA A 257 -4.21 -33.81 18.23
N THR A 258 -4.46 -35.01 18.74
CA THR A 258 -4.66 -35.26 20.17
C THR A 258 -3.40 -35.89 20.73
N LEU A 259 -2.81 -35.22 21.71
CA LEU A 259 -1.54 -35.53 22.34
C LEU A 259 -1.80 -36.07 23.75
N SER A 260 -1.12 -37.15 24.12
CA SER A 260 -1.20 -37.74 25.45
C SER A 260 0.17 -38.15 25.96
N GLY A 261 0.38 -38.05 27.27
CA GLY A 261 1.59 -38.51 27.97
C GLY A 261 1.28 -38.80 29.44
N GLU A 262 2.26 -38.60 30.32
CA GLU A 262 2.08 -38.77 31.77
C GLU A 262 1.15 -37.71 32.38
N GLY A 263 1.20 -36.47 31.89
CA GLY A 263 0.34 -35.38 32.31
C GLY A 263 -1.01 -35.33 31.58
N PRO A 264 -1.75 -34.21 31.68
CA PRO A 264 -3.02 -34.03 30.98
C PRO A 264 -2.84 -34.12 29.45
N SER A 265 -3.82 -34.73 28.79
CA SER A 265 -3.90 -34.73 27.32
C SER A 265 -4.35 -33.38 26.78
N GLN A 266 -3.92 -33.04 25.57
CA GLN A 266 -4.31 -31.83 24.86
C GLN A 266 -4.76 -32.17 23.43
N THR A 267 -5.78 -31.48 22.94
CA THR A 267 -6.10 -31.44 21.51
C THR A 267 -5.65 -30.11 20.94
N THR A 268 -4.94 -30.14 19.82
CA THR A 268 -4.46 -28.93 19.14
C THR A 268 -5.60 -28.24 18.39
N PRO A 269 -5.42 -26.97 18.02
CA PRO A 269 -6.20 -26.35 16.95
C PRO A 269 -6.24 -27.20 15.68
N TRP A 270 -7.27 -26.96 14.86
CA TRP A 270 -7.29 -27.26 13.44
C TRP A 270 -6.32 -26.33 12.71
N PHE A 271 -5.27 -26.92 12.17
CA PHE A 271 -4.34 -26.25 11.28
C PHE A 271 -4.81 -26.40 9.83
N ALA A 272 -5.10 -25.29 9.18
CA ALA A 272 -5.50 -25.26 7.78
C ALA A 272 -4.27 -25.29 6.86
N VAL A 273 -4.36 -26.14 5.83
CA VAL A 273 -3.42 -26.22 4.72
C VAL A 273 -4.17 -25.95 3.42
N SER A 274 -3.86 -24.83 2.76
CA SER A 274 -4.42 -24.48 1.47
C SER A 274 -3.60 -25.10 0.34
N ALA A 275 -4.26 -25.86 -0.53
CA ALA A 275 -3.70 -26.29 -1.80
C ALA A 275 -3.99 -25.21 -2.84
N GLN A 276 -2.93 -24.67 -3.44
CA GLN A 276 -3.02 -23.60 -4.42
C GLN A 276 -2.26 -23.98 -5.70
N ILE A 277 -2.67 -23.38 -6.81
CA ILE A 277 -1.90 -23.45 -8.05
C ILE A 277 -0.99 -22.23 -7.99
N THR A 278 0.33 -22.43 -7.88
CA THR A 278 1.27 -21.31 -8.02
C THR A 278 1.02 -20.64 -9.38
N PRO A 279 0.61 -19.36 -9.40
CA PRO A 279 0.52 -18.60 -10.64
C PRO A 279 1.92 -18.49 -11.24
N GLU A 280 2.03 -18.62 -12.56
CA GLU A 280 3.28 -18.35 -13.27
C GLU A 280 3.74 -16.92 -12.97
N GLU A 281 5.03 -16.71 -12.69
CA GLU A 281 5.59 -15.36 -12.46
C GLU A 281 5.23 -14.46 -13.65
N VAL A 282 4.37 -13.47 -13.42
CA VAL A 282 4.01 -12.50 -14.44
C VAL A 282 5.21 -11.57 -14.64
N ASP A 283 5.76 -11.53 -15.87
CA ASP A 283 6.80 -10.57 -16.22
C ASP A 283 6.29 -9.14 -15.98
N ALA A 284 6.90 -8.45 -15.02
CA ALA A 284 6.51 -7.11 -14.59
C ALA A 284 7.06 -6.00 -15.50
N LEU A 285 7.95 -6.33 -16.45
CA LEU A 285 8.56 -5.36 -17.38
C LEU A 285 7.52 -4.53 -18.17
N PRO A 286 6.41 -5.10 -18.69
CA PRO A 286 5.38 -4.33 -19.39
C PRO A 286 4.68 -3.31 -18.50
N ILE A 287 4.43 -3.64 -17.22
CA ILE A 287 3.79 -2.75 -16.25
C ILE A 287 4.71 -1.57 -15.92
N TYR A 288 6.01 -1.84 -15.70
CA TYR A 288 7.01 -0.78 -15.48
C TYR A 288 7.18 0.12 -16.71
N LEU A 289 7.21 -0.44 -17.92
CA LEU A 289 7.28 0.33 -19.16
C LEU A 289 6.04 1.22 -19.35
N GLN A 290 4.86 0.72 -19.01
CA GLN A 290 3.62 1.49 -19.04
C GLN A 290 3.62 2.62 -18.01
N GLY A 291 4.07 2.36 -16.78
CA GLY A 291 4.23 3.39 -15.75
C GLY A 291 5.23 4.48 -16.14
N LEU A 292 6.37 4.10 -16.72
CA LEU A 292 7.36 5.04 -17.25
C LEU A 292 6.78 5.90 -18.39
N ALA A 293 6.07 5.29 -19.34
CA ALA A 293 5.42 5.99 -20.43
C ALA A 293 4.39 7.02 -19.92
N MET A 294 3.59 6.64 -18.92
CA MET A 294 2.64 7.55 -18.28
C MET A 294 3.36 8.73 -17.59
N GLY A 295 4.45 8.44 -16.86
CA GLY A 295 5.28 9.46 -16.23
C GLY A 295 5.85 10.47 -17.24
N LEU A 296 6.32 10.00 -18.40
CA LEU A 296 6.82 10.85 -19.47
C LEU A 296 5.72 11.71 -20.11
N VAL A 297 4.51 11.16 -20.28
CA VAL A 297 3.35 11.91 -20.79
C VAL A 297 2.94 13.02 -19.81
N LEU A 298 2.87 12.72 -18.52
CA LEU A 298 2.55 13.70 -17.48
C LEU A 298 3.63 14.77 -17.38
N PHE A 299 4.90 14.39 -17.42
CA PHE A 299 6.03 15.33 -17.44
C PHE A 299 5.98 16.24 -18.68
N GLY A 300 5.73 15.68 -19.86
CA GLY A 300 5.54 16.44 -21.09
C GLY A 300 4.34 17.39 -21.03
N ALA A 301 3.24 16.98 -20.40
CA ALA A 301 2.07 17.82 -20.18
C ALA A 301 2.37 19.00 -19.25
N VAL A 302 3.11 18.76 -18.14
CA VAL A 302 3.55 19.83 -17.23
C VAL A 302 4.43 20.84 -17.96
N LEU A 303 5.40 20.39 -18.76
CA LEU A 303 6.25 21.27 -19.56
C LEU A 303 5.46 22.07 -20.61
N ALA A 304 4.45 21.44 -21.23
CA ALA A 304 3.58 22.11 -22.20
C ALA A 304 2.67 23.17 -21.56
N LEU A 305 2.28 22.97 -20.30
CA LEU A 305 1.52 23.93 -19.50
C LEU A 305 2.39 25.06 -18.95
N GLN A 306 3.66 24.79 -18.65
CA GLN A 306 4.64 25.78 -18.18
C GLN A 306 5.20 26.68 -19.29
N ARG A 307 4.95 26.38 -20.57
CA ARG A 307 5.35 27.29 -21.66
C ARG A 307 4.63 28.64 -21.50
N PRO A 308 5.36 29.75 -21.28
CA PRO A 308 4.76 31.08 -21.27
C PRO A 308 4.01 31.26 -22.58
N THR A 309 2.79 31.80 -22.51
CA THR A 309 2.12 32.28 -23.72
C THR A 309 2.98 33.40 -24.28
N GLY A 310 3.88 33.08 -25.21
CA GLY A 310 4.61 34.04 -26.00
C GLY A 310 3.61 34.75 -26.90
N GLN A 311 2.92 35.73 -26.35
CA GLN A 311 2.29 36.82 -27.08
C GLN A 311 2.64 38.11 -26.34
N THR A 312 3.95 38.35 -26.22
CA THR A 312 4.54 39.64 -25.86
C THR A 312 5.65 39.97 -26.87
N ASP A 313 5.42 39.69 -28.15
CA ASP A 313 6.29 40.16 -29.24
C ASP A 313 5.76 41.43 -29.92
N ASP A 314 4.70 42.04 -29.37
CA ASP A 314 4.03 43.18 -30.03
C ASP A 314 3.85 44.42 -29.14
N LEU A 315 4.40 44.43 -27.92
CA LEU A 315 4.42 45.63 -27.07
C LEU A 315 5.74 46.41 -27.13
N LEU A 316 6.82 45.79 -27.61
CA LEU A 316 8.12 46.46 -27.81
C LEU A 316 8.26 47.12 -29.19
N LYS A 317 7.38 46.81 -30.15
CA LYS A 317 7.36 47.46 -31.48
C LYS A 317 6.65 48.82 -31.52
N ILE A 318 6.01 49.25 -30.43
CA ILE A 318 5.27 50.52 -30.37
C ILE A 318 6.21 51.72 -30.16
N TYR A 319 7.46 51.49 -29.73
CA TYR A 319 8.47 52.54 -29.52
C TYR A 319 9.64 52.48 -30.51
N ASP A 320 9.50 51.69 -31.59
CA ASP A 320 10.50 51.60 -32.64
C ASP A 320 10.27 52.75 -33.64
N GLU A 321 10.70 53.96 -33.27
CA GLU A 321 10.68 55.17 -34.10
C GLU A 321 11.83 55.21 -35.14
N THR A 322 12.49 54.08 -35.37
CA THR A 322 13.63 53.96 -36.29
C THR A 322 13.30 54.37 -37.74
N PRO A 323 12.10 54.15 -38.33
CA PRO A 323 11.80 54.67 -39.66
C PRO A 323 11.50 56.19 -39.68
N THR A 324 11.22 56.82 -38.53
CA THR A 324 10.96 58.27 -38.43
C THR A 324 12.28 59.06 -38.36
N ILE A 325 13.35 58.47 -37.80
CA ILE A 325 14.68 59.09 -37.71
C ILE A 325 15.43 59.00 -39.06
N GLU A 326 15.27 57.91 -39.82
CA GLU A 326 15.89 57.74 -41.16
C GLU A 326 15.38 58.74 -42.22
N ALA A 327 14.22 59.37 -42.00
CA ALA A 327 13.62 60.34 -42.92
C ALA A 327 14.05 61.80 -42.67
N LEU A 328 14.84 62.09 -41.62
CA LEU A 328 15.11 63.47 -41.18
C LEU A 328 16.59 63.87 -41.11
N GLN A 329 17.53 63.08 -41.65
CA GLN A 329 18.93 63.50 -41.68
C GLN A 329 19.46 63.86 -43.09
N PRO A 330 20.14 65.02 -43.22
CA PRO A 330 20.47 65.60 -44.52
C PRO A 330 21.59 64.84 -45.21
N THR A 331 21.52 64.83 -46.54
CA THR A 331 22.63 64.45 -47.41
C THR A 331 23.71 65.52 -47.34
N GLU A 332 24.84 65.24 -46.72
CA GLU A 332 26.08 65.94 -47.05
C GLU A 332 27.24 64.96 -47.24
N ASP A 333 27.86 65.20 -48.37
CA ASP A 333 28.96 64.52 -49.04
C ASP A 333 30.30 64.84 -48.35
N ALA A 334 31.30 64.01 -48.65
CA ALA A 334 32.74 64.17 -48.40
C ALA A 334 33.34 63.79 -47.02
N GLY A 335 34.25 62.82 -47.09
CA GLY A 335 35.50 62.83 -46.33
C GLY A 335 35.70 61.69 -45.35
N GLU A 336 36.64 60.79 -45.65
CA GLU A 336 37.24 59.87 -44.67
C GLU A 336 37.58 60.62 -43.37
N SER A 337 37.10 60.13 -42.23
CA SER A 337 37.71 60.44 -40.93
C SER A 337 37.47 59.30 -39.94
N GLN A 338 38.58 58.71 -39.51
CA GLN A 338 38.67 57.91 -38.29
C GLN A 338 38.13 58.74 -37.10
N PRO A 339 37.65 58.11 -36.00
CA PRO A 339 37.08 58.85 -34.87
C PRO A 339 38.05 59.94 -34.42
N SER A 340 37.64 61.21 -34.55
CA SER A 340 38.50 62.35 -34.24
C SER A 340 38.73 62.40 -32.73
N ILE A 341 39.92 62.03 -32.31
CA ILE A 341 40.39 62.19 -30.92
C ILE A 341 40.33 63.67 -30.58
N ALA A 342 39.75 64.01 -29.42
CA ALA A 342 39.68 65.39 -28.95
C ALA A 342 41.10 66.00 -28.87
N PRO A 343 41.32 67.27 -29.30
CA PRO A 343 42.64 67.88 -29.24
C PRO A 343 43.12 68.00 -27.79
N LEU A 344 44.38 67.67 -27.55
CA LEU A 344 45.00 67.80 -26.22
C LEU A 344 45.12 69.29 -25.83
N PRO A 345 44.88 69.65 -24.56
CA PRO A 345 45.12 71.01 -24.07
C PRO A 345 46.63 71.37 -24.12
N GLU A 346 46.95 72.67 -24.05
CA GLU A 346 48.34 73.19 -24.22
C GLU A 346 49.38 72.62 -23.23
N GLY A 347 48.94 71.91 -22.17
CA GLY A 347 49.79 71.23 -21.19
C GLY A 347 49.86 69.70 -21.31
N GLY A 348 49.24 69.09 -22.32
CA GLY A 348 49.10 67.64 -22.46
C GLY A 348 47.87 67.07 -21.74
N LEU A 349 47.85 65.76 -21.48
CA LEU A 349 46.75 65.11 -20.77
C LEU A 349 46.60 65.67 -19.34
N PRO A 350 45.36 65.82 -18.82
CA PRO A 350 45.15 66.20 -17.43
C PRO A 350 45.80 65.22 -16.44
N PRO A 351 46.27 65.67 -15.26
CA PRO A 351 46.90 64.80 -14.28
C PRO A 351 46.01 63.59 -13.92
N GLY A 352 46.51 62.38 -14.13
CA GLY A 352 45.80 61.14 -13.84
C GLY A 352 45.01 60.53 -15.01
N TRP A 353 45.02 61.16 -16.19
CA TRP A 353 44.36 60.63 -17.39
C TRP A 353 45.33 59.81 -18.26
N THR A 354 44.79 58.74 -18.88
CA THR A 354 45.50 57.96 -19.91
C THR A 354 45.06 58.35 -21.32
N ASP A 355 45.88 58.01 -22.32
CA ASP A 355 45.58 58.27 -23.73
C ASP A 355 44.23 57.65 -24.15
N GLU A 356 43.95 56.44 -23.69
CA GLU A 356 42.74 55.70 -24.04
C GLU A 356 41.49 56.36 -23.42
N GLN A 357 41.58 56.84 -22.17
CA GLN A 357 40.48 57.60 -21.55
C GLN A 357 40.20 58.91 -22.31
N TRP A 358 41.25 59.55 -22.84
CA TRP A 358 41.10 60.78 -23.61
C TRP A 358 40.43 60.57 -24.97
N GLN A 359 40.71 59.45 -25.64
CA GLN A 359 40.07 59.11 -26.91
C GLN A 359 38.55 59.01 -26.78
N TRP A 360 38.06 58.49 -25.65
CA TRP A 360 36.63 58.31 -25.41
C TRP A 360 35.96 59.51 -24.75
N TYR A 361 36.63 60.20 -23.81
CA TYR A 361 35.99 61.20 -22.95
C TYR A 361 36.63 62.60 -23.00
N GLY A 362 37.65 62.82 -23.83
CA GLY A 362 38.36 64.11 -23.92
C GLY A 362 37.45 65.27 -24.35
N HIS A 363 36.41 65.00 -25.14
CA HIS A 363 35.44 66.00 -25.55
C HIS A 363 34.55 66.47 -24.37
N GLU A 364 34.20 65.57 -23.43
CA GLU A 364 33.43 65.92 -22.23
C GLU A 364 34.29 66.68 -21.21
N TYR A 365 35.59 66.39 -21.15
CA TYR A 365 36.54 67.16 -20.33
C TYR A 365 36.66 68.60 -20.83
N LEU A 366 36.81 68.82 -22.14
CA LEU A 366 36.82 70.16 -22.74
C LEU A 366 35.48 70.90 -22.60
N ALA A 367 34.37 70.17 -22.50
CA ALA A 367 33.04 70.73 -22.23
C ALA A 367 32.80 71.10 -20.75
N GLY A 368 33.78 70.83 -19.86
CA GLY A 368 33.73 71.23 -18.45
C GLY A 368 32.92 70.31 -17.53
N THR A 369 32.56 69.10 -17.98
CA THR A 369 31.72 68.15 -17.23
C THR A 369 32.48 67.48 -16.07
N TYR A 370 33.80 67.39 -16.17
CA TYR A 370 34.70 66.92 -15.11
C TYR A 370 35.55 68.11 -14.65
N GLY A 371 35.21 68.65 -13.48
CA GLY A 371 35.57 70.00 -13.04
C GLY A 371 37.05 70.42 -13.14
N ASP A 372 37.18 71.71 -13.47
CA ASP A 372 38.32 72.62 -13.51
C ASP A 372 39.32 72.49 -14.68
N GLY A 373 38.98 73.20 -15.78
CA GLY A 373 39.91 73.86 -16.70
C GLY A 373 39.46 75.33 -16.94
N PRO A 374 40.38 76.28 -17.15
CA PRO A 374 40.32 77.66 -16.64
C PRO A 374 39.46 78.63 -17.47
N GLN A 375 39.13 79.79 -16.87
CA GLN A 375 38.60 80.95 -17.60
C GLN A 375 39.53 81.45 -18.71
#